data_AF-Q95KP6-F1
#
_entry.id   AF-Q95KP6-F1
#
_cell.length_a   1.000
_cell.length_b   1.000
_cell.length_c   1.000
_cell.angle_alpha   90.00
_cell.angle_beta   90.00
_cell.angle_gamma   90.00
#
_symmetry.space_group_name_H-M   'P 1'
#
loop_
_entity.id
_entity.type
_entity.pdbx_description
1 polymer ?
#
loop_
_entity_poly.entity_id
_entity_poly.type
_entity_poly.pdbx_seq_one_letter_code
_entity_poly.pdbx_strand_id
1 'polypeptide(L)' 'ERWGYTSKWTNDYSMVLTGAAIYHKFYHYLYTHYLPASLKNMVDQLANCEDILMNFLVSAVTKLPPI' A
#
# COMPACT_ATOMS: atom_id res chain seq x y z
N GLU A 1 9.90 15.05 12.18
CA GLU A 1 8.87 14.13 12.69
C GLU A 1 9.29 12.69 12.41
N ARG A 2 8.85 11.72 13.24
CA ARG A 2 9.16 10.30 13.05
C ARG A 2 7.90 9.60 12.57
N TRP A 3 7.95 9.03 11.36
CA TRP A 3 6.85 8.21 10.85
C TRP A 3 6.68 6.95 11.69
N GLY A 4 5.44 6.54 11.92
CA GLY A 4 5.10 5.36 12.69
C GLY A 4 3.92 4.61 12.08
N TYR A 5 3.90 3.30 12.25
CA TYR A 5 2.78 2.43 11.86
C TYR A 5 1.89 2.20 13.08
N THR A 6 0.59 2.51 12.97
CA THR A 6 -0.36 2.31 14.07
C THR A 6 -1.76 2.02 13.55
N SER A 7 -2.50 1.17 14.28
CA SER A 7 -3.91 0.85 14.07
C SER A 7 -4.83 1.57 15.05
N LYS A 8 -4.34 2.61 15.74
CA LYS A 8 -5.15 3.41 16.65
C LYS A 8 -6.28 4.07 15.88
N TRP A 9 -7.45 4.10 16.50
CA TRP A 9 -8.61 4.81 15.99
C TRP A 9 -8.40 6.32 16.15
N THR A 10 -8.07 6.97 15.04
CA THR A 10 -7.95 8.42 14.91
C THR A 10 -8.85 8.89 13.76
N ASN A 11 -9.16 10.18 13.71
CA ASN A 11 -9.94 10.75 12.61
C ASN A 11 -9.12 10.91 11.32
N ASP A 12 -7.79 10.82 11.43
CA ASP A 12 -6.86 10.88 10.30
C ASP A 12 -6.16 9.53 10.14
N TYR A 13 -5.98 9.11 8.89
CA TYR A 13 -5.22 7.91 8.53
C TYR A 13 -4.48 8.14 7.22
N SER A 14 -3.40 7.38 7.01
CA SER A 14 -2.59 7.46 5.79
C SER A 14 -2.47 6.12 5.05
N MET A 15 -3.17 5.08 5.53
CA MET A 15 -3.21 3.75 4.92
C MET A 15 -4.53 3.05 5.21
N VAL A 16 -4.95 2.16 4.32
CA VAL A 16 -6.08 1.24 4.48
C VAL A 16 -5.60 -0.20 4.28
N LEU A 17 -5.99 -1.13 5.15
CA LEU A 17 -5.63 -2.55 5.00
C LEU A 17 -6.42 -3.19 3.86
N THR A 18 -5.73 -3.83 2.90
CA THR A 18 -6.36 -4.34 1.67
C THR A 18 -7.21 -5.58 1.89
N GLY A 19 -7.04 -6.29 3.01
CA GLY A 19 -7.82 -7.49 3.36
C GLY A 19 -9.33 -7.24 3.52
N ALA A 20 -9.75 -5.98 3.68
CA ALA A 20 -11.16 -5.58 3.74
C ALA A 20 -11.44 -4.29 2.96
N ALA A 21 -10.67 -4.03 1.88
CA ALA A 21 -10.84 -2.85 1.04
C ALA A 21 -11.29 -3.22 -0.39
N ILE A 22 -12.02 -2.31 -1.03
CA ILE A 22 -12.34 -2.41 -2.46
C ILE A 22 -11.53 -1.34 -3.18
N TYR A 23 -10.75 -1.74 -4.17
CA TYR A 23 -9.96 -0.82 -5.00
C TYR A 23 -10.01 -1.21 -6.46
N HIS A 24 -9.71 -0.26 -7.34
CA HIS A 24 -9.78 -0.47 -8.77
C HIS A 24 -8.72 -1.50 -9.24
N LYS A 25 -9.12 -2.51 -10.02
CA LYS A 25 -8.26 -3.60 -10.53
C LYS A 25 -6.96 -3.10 -11.19
N PHE A 26 -7.00 -1.91 -11.79
CA PHE A 26 -5.82 -1.25 -12.38
C PHE A 26 -4.64 -1.15 -11.41
N TYR A 27 -4.89 -0.84 -10.13
CA TYR A 27 -3.80 -0.72 -9.15
C TYR A 27 -3.18 -2.08 -8.81
N HIS A 28 -3.98 -3.14 -8.83
CA HIS A 28 -3.45 -4.50 -8.73
C HIS A 28 -2.54 -4.84 -9.93
N TYR A 29 -2.94 -4.46 -11.15
CA TYR A 29 -2.11 -4.64 -12.33
C TYR A 29 -0.76 -3.92 -12.22
N LEU A 30 -0.77 -2.66 -11.75
CA LEU A 30 0.46 -1.90 -11.52
C LEU A 30 1.34 -2.56 -10.44
N TYR A 31 0.73 -3.06 -9.36
CA TYR A 31 1.44 -3.77 -8.31
C TYR A 31 2.17 -4.99 -8.86
N THR A 32 1.49 -5.81 -9.67
CA THR A 32 2.08 -7.03 -10.23
C THR A 32 3.12 -6.75 -11.31
N HIS A 33 2.85 -5.82 -12.23
CA HIS A 33 3.61 -5.69 -13.47
C HIS A 33 4.51 -4.46 -13.57
N TYR A 34 4.21 -3.38 -12.86
CA TYR A 34 4.94 -2.11 -12.97
C TYR A 34 5.93 -1.89 -11.81
N LEU A 35 5.64 -2.42 -10.62
CA LEU A 35 6.55 -2.28 -9.49
C LEU A 35 7.90 -2.97 -9.75
N PRO A 36 9.02 -2.33 -9.34
CA PRO A 36 10.34 -2.96 -9.32
C PRO A 36 10.32 -4.32 -8.61
N ALA A 37 10.94 -5.32 -9.23
CA ALA A 37 11.00 -6.67 -8.67
C ALA A 37 11.62 -6.72 -7.27
N SER A 38 12.57 -5.82 -6.97
CA SER A 38 13.19 -5.72 -5.64
C SER A 38 12.20 -5.40 -4.52
N LEU A 39 11.19 -4.55 -4.77
CA LEU A 39 10.18 -4.21 -3.78
C LEU A 39 9.22 -5.38 -3.54
N LYS A 40 8.81 -6.05 -4.63
CA LYS A 40 7.97 -7.26 -4.53
C LYS A 40 8.69 -8.38 -3.76
N ASN A 41 9.94 -8.66 -4.14
CA ASN A 41 10.75 -9.67 -3.46
C ASN A 41 10.95 -9.37 -1.97
N MET A 42 11.09 -8.09 -1.59
CA MET A 42 11.19 -7.70 -0.18
C MET A 42 9.91 -8.02 0.59
N VAL A 43 8.75 -7.69 0.03
CA VAL A 43 7.44 -8.03 0.62
C VAL A 43 7.25 -9.54 0.71
N ASP A 44 7.55 -10.26 -0.37
CA ASP A 44 7.45 -11.73 -0.43
C ASP A 44 8.36 -12.41 0.61
N GLN A 45 9.58 -11.89 0.82
CA GLN A 45 10.52 -12.40 1.83
C GLN A 45 10.06 -12.13 3.27
N LEU A 46 9.41 -10.98 3.51
CA LEU A 46 8.87 -10.62 4.81
C LEU A 46 7.52 -11.31 5.09
N ALA A 47 6.86 -11.82 4.04
CA ALA A 47 5.49 -12.33 4.09
C ALA A 47 4.53 -11.34 4.78
N ASN A 48 4.74 -10.05 4.50
CA ASN A 48 4.03 -8.93 5.11
C ASN A 48 4.28 -7.64 4.31
N CYS A 49 3.54 -6.57 4.64
CA CYS A 49 3.65 -5.23 4.10
C CYS A 49 3.09 -5.03 2.67
N GLU A 50 2.32 -5.99 2.15
CA GLU A 50 1.59 -5.90 0.88
C GLU A 50 0.65 -4.68 0.88
N ASP A 51 -0.08 -4.50 1.99
CA ASP A 51 -0.97 -3.36 2.20
C ASP A 51 -0.20 -2.04 2.13
N ILE A 52 0.92 -1.96 2.86
CA ILE A 52 1.76 -0.76 2.91
C ILE A 52 2.22 -0.40 1.50
N LEU A 53 2.78 -1.37 0.77
CA LEU A 53 3.27 -1.16 -0.59
C LEU A 53 2.13 -0.77 -1.55
N MET A 54 0.95 -1.37 -1.43
CA MET A 54 -0.22 -1.00 -2.23
C MET A 54 -0.66 0.44 -1.97
N ASN A 55 -0.74 0.87 -0.70
CA ASN A 55 -1.09 2.24 -0.33
C ASN A 55 -0.08 3.25 -0.90
N PHE A 56 1.22 2.96 -0.81
CA PHE A 56 2.25 3.79 -1.43
C PHE A 56 2.11 3.86 -2.96
N LEU A 57 1.86 2.72 -3.62
CA LEU A 57 1.67 2.66 -5.07
C LEU A 57 0.50 3.53 -5.53
N VAL A 58 -0.67 3.37 -4.89
CA VAL A 58 -1.88 4.13 -5.23
C VAL A 58 -1.63 5.63 -5.06
N SER A 59 -1.19 6.06 -3.89
CA SER A 59 -0.92 7.49 -3.62
C SER A 59 0.16 8.07 -4.54
N ALA A 60 1.18 7.29 -4.89
CA ALA A 60 2.25 7.74 -5.78
C ALA A 60 1.77 7.99 -7.22
N VAL A 61 0.85 7.16 -7.73
CA VAL A 61 0.32 7.26 -9.09
C VAL A 61 -0.81 8.29 -9.18
N THR A 62 -1.69 8.35 -8.19
CA THR A 62 -2.85 9.26 -8.19
C THR A 62 -2.52 10.67 -7.71
N LYS A 63 -1.49 10.82 -6.87
CA LYS A 63 -1.22 12.05 -6.08
C LYS A 63 -2.37 12.42 -5.15
N LEU A 64 -3.20 11.44 -4.77
CA LEU A 64 -4.33 11.55 -3.87
C LEU A 64 -4.07 10.74 -2.58
N PRO A 65 -4.99 10.78 -1.58
CA PRO A 65 -4.95 9.88 -0.44
C PRO A 65 -4.85 8.40 -0.85
N PRO A 66 -4.51 7.49 0.08
CA PRO A 66 -4.42 6.05 -0.19
C PRO A 66 -5.77 5.47 -0.65
N ILE A 67 -5.77 4.15 -0.92
CA ILE A 67 -6.93 3.33 -1.30
C ILE A 67 -8.28 3.86 -0.80
#